data_AF-A0A6A4IE87-F1
#
_entry.id   AF-A0A6A4IE87-F1
#
_cell.length_a   1.000
_cell.length_b   1.000
_cell.length_c   1.000
_cell.angle_alpha   90.00
_cell.angle_beta   90.00
_cell.angle_gamma   90.00
#
_symmetry.space_group_name_H-M   'P 1'
#
loop_
_entity.id
_entity.type
_entity.pdbx_description
1 polymer ?
#
loop_
_entity_poly.entity_id
_entity_poly.type
_entity_poly.pdbx_seq_one_letter_code
_entity_poly.pdbx_strand_id
1 'polypeptide(L)'
;MIHSQEGPSICHQPRTPSTRSWTPVMGGIGESLISAKQSPRDALPMVPFRKWAQDLDEAASKLSSERIAKDIPAAKIIEFVHAMEKASENTTVSSEALGGTVLTTTNIQRISKRMRELDPIGREAELWVTYWVRHGL
;
A
#
# COMPACT_ATOMS: atom_id res chain seq x y z
N MET A 1 -13.42 31.34 -40.82
CA MET A 1 -12.48 31.42 -39.69
C MET A 1 -13.25 31.04 -38.44
N ILE A 2 -13.23 29.77 -38.05
CA ILE A 2 -13.99 29.27 -36.90
C ILE A 2 -12.95 28.89 -35.85
N HIS A 3 -12.84 29.68 -34.79
CA HIS A 3 -11.97 29.38 -33.66
C HIS A 3 -12.52 28.16 -32.91
N SER A 4 -11.80 27.04 -32.98
CA SER A 4 -11.99 25.92 -32.07
C SER A 4 -11.51 26.36 -30.69
N GLN A 5 -12.43 26.42 -29.72
CA GLN A 5 -12.07 26.51 -28.32
C GLN A 5 -11.59 25.13 -27.85
N GLU A 6 -10.28 25.00 -27.68
CA GLU A 6 -9.71 23.91 -26.86
C GLU A 6 -10.12 24.16 -25.40
N GLY A 7 -11.11 23.39 -24.93
CA GLY A 7 -11.40 23.29 -23.50
C GLY A 7 -10.19 22.67 -22.77
N PRO A 8 -9.94 23.05 -21.50
CA PRO A 8 -8.75 22.58 -20.79
C PRO A 8 -8.78 21.05 -20.67
N SER A 9 -7.67 20.41 -21.01
CA SER A 9 -7.44 18.98 -20.79
C SER A 9 -7.47 18.66 -19.29
N ILE A 10 -8.64 18.24 -18.79
CA ILE A 10 -8.81 17.86 -17.39
C ILE A 10 -8.28 16.44 -17.21
N CYS A 11 -7.04 16.33 -16.69
CA CYS A 11 -6.51 15.05 -16.23
C CYS A 11 -7.33 14.55 -15.03
N HIS A 12 -8.17 13.55 -15.25
CA HIS A 12 -8.88 12.87 -14.18
C HIS A 12 -7.98 11.79 -13.57
N GLN A 13 -7.57 11.96 -12.30
CA GLN A 13 -6.85 10.92 -11.58
C GLN A 13 -7.84 10.00 -10.84
N PRO A 14 -8.02 8.74 -11.25
CA PRO A 14 -8.84 7.80 -10.52
C PRO A 14 -8.09 7.31 -9.27
N ARG A 15 -8.51 7.75 -8.08
CA ARG A 15 -8.13 7.17 -6.77
C ARG A 15 -9.39 6.77 -6.00
N THR A 16 -9.26 5.80 -5.10
CA THR A 16 -10.32 5.45 -4.14
C THR A 16 -10.62 6.61 -3.17
N PRO A 17 -11.90 6.98 -2.97
CA PRO A 17 -12.36 8.16 -2.21
C PRO A 17 -11.92 8.25 -0.76
N SER A 18 -11.74 7.13 -0.09
CA SER A 18 -11.52 7.08 1.36
C SER A 18 -10.10 6.62 1.64
N THR A 19 -9.24 7.55 2.03
CA THR A 19 -7.95 7.23 2.63
C THR A 19 -8.23 6.65 4.00
N ARG A 20 -8.32 5.32 4.12
CA ARG A 20 -8.33 4.66 5.43
C ARG A 20 -6.91 4.71 6.01
N SER A 21 -6.82 4.66 7.34
CA SER A 21 -5.59 4.22 8.00
C SER A 21 -5.13 2.90 7.38
N TRP A 22 -3.82 2.70 7.21
CA TRP A 22 -3.27 1.44 6.69
C TRP A 22 -3.53 0.25 7.63
N THR A 23 -3.78 0.52 8.92
CA THR A 23 -3.93 -0.49 9.98
C THR A 23 -5.01 -1.53 9.68
N PRO A 24 -6.27 -1.18 9.33
CA PRO A 24 -7.31 -2.17 9.07
C PRO A 24 -7.03 -3.01 7.81
N VAL A 25 -6.34 -2.45 6.81
CA VAL A 25 -6.01 -3.20 5.60
C VAL A 25 -4.91 -4.22 5.89
N MET A 26 -3.85 -3.81 6.60
CA MET A 26 -2.78 -4.74 7.02
C MET A 26 -3.29 -5.80 8.00
N GLY A 27 -4.20 -5.43 8.91
CA GLY A 27 -4.90 -6.36 9.78
C GLY A 27 -5.69 -7.41 9.01
N GLY A 28 -6.51 -6.98 8.04
CA GLY A 28 -7.28 -7.90 7.19
C GLY A 28 -6.40 -8.83 6.34
N ILE A 29 -5.26 -8.34 5.83
CA ILE A 29 -4.26 -9.16 5.13
C ILE A 29 -3.67 -10.22 6.09
N GLY A 30 -3.27 -9.80 7.30
CA GLY A 30 -2.70 -10.69 8.31
C GLY A 30 -3.66 -11.82 8.71
N GLU A 31 -4.91 -11.48 9.05
CA GLU A 31 -5.94 -12.45 9.38
C GLU A 31 -6.21 -13.43 8.23
N SER A 32 -6.29 -12.92 7.00
CA SER A 32 -6.51 -13.75 5.81
C SER A 32 -5.34 -14.70 5.56
N LEU A 33 -4.10 -14.27 5.74
CA LEU A 33 -2.91 -15.12 5.57
C LEU A 33 -2.82 -16.20 6.65
N ILE A 34 -3.07 -15.85 7.92
CA ILE A 34 -3.08 -16.79 9.04
C ILE A 34 -4.12 -17.89 8.77
N SER A 35 -5.33 -17.49 8.33
CA SER A 35 -6.40 -18.42 7.97
C SER A 35 -6.00 -19.31 6.79
N ALA A 36 -5.51 -18.72 5.69
CA ALA A 36 -5.16 -19.43 4.47
C ALA A 36 -4.01 -20.44 4.65
N LYS A 37 -3.01 -20.12 5.48
CA LYS A 37 -1.86 -21.00 5.77
C LYS A 37 -2.00 -21.81 7.05
N GLN A 38 -3.17 -21.79 7.70
CA GLN A 38 -3.43 -22.50 8.97
C GLN A 38 -2.36 -22.24 10.03
N SER A 39 -1.88 -21.00 10.08
CA SER A 39 -0.81 -20.60 10.98
C SER A 39 -1.36 -20.24 12.37
N PRO A 40 -0.52 -20.22 13.42
CA PRO A 40 -0.89 -19.70 14.72
C PRO A 40 -1.40 -18.25 14.62
N ARG A 41 -2.34 -17.88 15.51
CA ARG A 41 -2.99 -16.55 15.49
C ARG A 41 -2.01 -15.39 15.72
N ASP A 42 -0.88 -15.67 16.34
CA ASP A 42 0.20 -14.74 16.66
C ASP A 42 1.39 -14.82 15.68
N ALA A 43 1.27 -15.60 14.59
CA ALA A 43 2.36 -15.79 13.63
C ALA A 43 2.76 -14.51 12.87
N LEU A 44 1.84 -13.55 12.73
CA LEU A 44 2.06 -12.29 12.01
C LEU A 44 1.60 -11.09 12.86
N PRO A 45 2.36 -10.71 13.90
CA PRO A 45 1.99 -9.58 14.74
C PRO A 45 2.14 -8.26 13.98
N MET A 46 1.19 -7.34 14.20
CA MET A 46 1.35 -5.96 13.74
C MET A 46 2.42 -5.24 14.56
N VAL A 47 3.45 -4.74 13.88
CA VAL A 47 4.53 -3.95 14.47
C VAL A 47 4.59 -2.57 13.82
N PRO A 48 5.13 -1.54 14.51
CA PRO A 48 5.38 -0.24 13.90
C PRO A 48 6.28 -0.37 12.67
N PHE A 49 5.94 0.35 11.59
CA PHE A 49 6.67 0.26 10.32
C PHE A 49 8.17 0.49 10.47
N ARG A 50 8.58 1.48 11.28
CA ARG A 50 9.99 1.75 11.59
C ARG A 50 10.71 0.57 12.22
N LYS A 51 10.06 -0.07 13.20
CA LYS A 51 10.63 -1.26 13.84
C LYS A 51 10.79 -2.39 12.83
N TRP A 52 9.77 -2.62 12.00
CA TRP A 52 9.84 -3.61 10.94
C TRP A 52 10.97 -3.34 9.93
N ALA A 53 11.18 -2.09 9.52
CA ALA A 53 12.28 -1.70 8.63
C ALA A 53 13.65 -1.99 9.26
N GLN A 54 13.83 -1.66 10.54
CA GLN A 54 15.07 -1.97 11.29
C GLN A 54 15.31 -3.47 11.41
N ASP A 55 14.27 -4.24 11.77
CA ASP A 55 14.36 -5.70 11.88
C ASP A 55 14.71 -6.33 10.50
N LEU A 56 14.22 -5.73 9.40
CA LEU A 56 14.54 -6.14 8.03
C LEU A 56 16.02 -5.88 7.68
N ASP A 57 16.55 -4.70 8.02
CA ASP A 57 17.96 -4.37 7.84
C ASP A 57 18.88 -5.33 8.61
N GLU A 58 18.55 -5.56 9.88
CA GLU A 58 19.33 -6.45 10.73
C GLU A 58 19.34 -7.88 10.15
N ALA A 59 18.18 -8.37 9.73
CA ALA A 59 18.06 -9.70 9.15
C ALA A 59 18.79 -9.82 7.81
N ALA A 60 18.74 -8.79 6.96
CA ALA A 60 19.45 -8.74 5.69
C ALA A 60 20.97 -8.71 5.87
N SER A 61 21.49 -7.98 6.86
CA SER A 61 22.94 -7.85 7.12
C SER A 61 23.63 -9.18 7.47
N LYS A 62 22.86 -10.17 7.93
CA LYS A 62 23.35 -11.49 8.37
C LYS A 62 23.36 -12.54 7.25
N LEU A 63 22.87 -12.20 6.06
CA LEU A 63 22.67 -13.14 4.96
C LEU A 63 23.47 -12.76 3.72
N SER A 64 23.88 -13.76 2.93
CA SER A 64 24.39 -13.52 1.59
C SER A 64 23.26 -13.11 0.64
N SER A 65 23.60 -12.46 -0.48
CA SER A 65 22.61 -12.00 -1.48
C SER A 65 21.67 -13.11 -1.98
N GLU A 66 22.19 -14.31 -2.22
CA GLU A 66 21.39 -15.47 -2.64
C GLU A 66 20.42 -15.93 -1.54
N ARG A 67 20.85 -15.86 -0.28
CA ARG A 67 19.99 -16.20 0.86
C ARG A 67 18.96 -15.12 1.14
N ILE A 68 19.30 -13.84 0.98
CA ILE A 68 18.33 -12.73 1.02
C ILE A 68 17.22 -12.97 0.01
N ALA A 69 17.59 -13.33 -1.23
CA ALA A 69 16.62 -13.50 -2.30
C ALA A 69 15.60 -14.62 -2.04
N LYS A 70 15.99 -15.64 -1.27
CA LYS A 70 15.19 -16.82 -0.95
C LYS A 70 14.44 -16.69 0.38
N ASP A 71 15.15 -16.27 1.43
CA ASP A 71 14.69 -16.33 2.81
C ASP A 71 14.00 -15.02 3.23
N ILE A 72 14.41 -13.87 2.66
CA ILE A 72 13.85 -12.55 2.99
C ILE A 72 13.65 -11.69 1.72
N PRO A 73 12.70 -12.04 0.84
CA PRO A 73 12.51 -11.33 -0.44
C PRO A 73 12.27 -9.83 -0.28
N ALA A 74 11.68 -9.39 0.84
CA ALA A 74 11.42 -7.97 1.13
C ALA A 74 12.70 -7.13 1.19
N ALA A 75 13.85 -7.71 1.57
CA ALA A 75 15.11 -6.98 1.61
C ALA A 75 15.65 -6.59 0.22
N LYS A 76 15.09 -7.15 -0.87
CA LYS A 76 15.39 -6.70 -2.24
C LYS A 76 14.94 -5.27 -2.52
N ILE A 77 13.96 -4.76 -1.77
CA ILE A 77 13.40 -3.41 -1.93
C ILE A 77 13.72 -2.53 -0.72
N ILE A 78 14.80 -2.83 0.01
CA ILE A 78 15.11 -2.15 1.28
C ILE A 78 15.34 -0.64 1.12
N GLU A 79 15.99 -0.22 0.03
CA GLU A 79 16.15 1.21 -0.30
C GLU A 79 14.80 1.92 -0.48
N PHE A 80 13.80 1.23 -1.05
CA PHE A 80 12.44 1.76 -1.16
C PHE A 80 11.76 1.84 0.22
N VAL A 81 12.01 0.87 1.10
CA VAL A 81 11.54 0.89 2.50
C VAL A 81 12.16 2.05 3.27
N HIS A 82 13.45 2.32 3.12
CA HIS A 82 14.11 3.48 3.74
C HIS A 82 13.56 4.80 3.21
N ALA A 83 13.31 4.90 1.90
CA ALA A 83 12.65 6.06 1.32
C ALA A 83 11.24 6.29 1.92
N MET A 84 10.49 5.20 2.17
CA MET A 84 9.20 5.26 2.88
C MET A 84 9.34 5.73 4.33
N GLU A 85 10.31 5.21 5.07
CA GLU A 85 10.54 5.63 6.47
C GLU A 85 10.87 7.12 6.54
N LYS A 86 11.83 7.58 5.74
CA LYS A 86 12.25 8.97 5.68
C LYS A 86 11.12 9.91 5.24
N ALA A 87 10.28 9.47 4.31
CA ALA A 87 9.11 10.25 3.90
C ALA A 87 8.06 10.30 5.02
N SER A 88 7.86 9.21 5.75
CA SER A 88 6.92 9.13 6.87
C SER A 88 7.29 10.09 8.00
N GLU A 89 8.59 10.32 8.26
CA GLU A 89 9.05 11.27 9.29
C GLU A 89 8.78 12.74 8.91
N ASN A 90 8.74 13.05 7.61
CA ASN A 90 8.51 14.40 7.07
C ASN A 90 7.03 14.68 6.72
N THR A 91 6.15 13.70 6.92
CA THR A 91 4.73 13.79 6.57
C THR A 91 4.01 14.65 7.61
N THR A 92 3.66 15.89 7.26
CA THR A 92 2.60 16.64 7.95
C THR A 92 1.24 16.06 7.57
N VAL A 93 0.18 16.34 8.34
CA VAL A 93 -1.20 15.79 8.20
C VAL A 93 -1.78 15.93 6.76
N SER A 94 -1.17 16.74 5.89
CA SER A 94 -1.57 17.00 4.51
C SER A 94 -0.54 16.51 3.48
N SER A 95 0.03 15.32 3.65
CA SER A 95 0.92 14.70 2.65
C SER A 95 0.46 13.28 2.32
N GLU A 96 0.52 12.92 1.04
CA GLU A 96 0.24 11.54 0.59
C GLU A 96 1.36 10.58 0.99
N ALA A 97 1.16 9.29 0.74
CA ALA A 97 2.20 8.28 0.87
C ALA A 97 3.49 8.76 0.17
N LEU A 98 4.63 8.51 0.80
CA LEU A 98 5.96 8.94 0.30
C LEU A 98 6.20 10.46 0.23
N GLY A 99 5.43 11.30 0.93
CA GLY A 99 5.67 12.74 0.88
C GLY A 99 5.12 13.42 -0.38
N GLY A 100 4.30 12.71 -1.16
CA GLY A 100 3.78 13.19 -2.45
C GLY A 100 2.74 14.31 -2.30
N THR A 101 2.52 15.05 -3.39
CA THR A 101 1.44 16.05 -3.50
C THR A 101 0.09 15.40 -3.20
N VAL A 102 -0.74 16.06 -2.40
CA VAL A 102 -2.10 15.60 -2.10
C VAL A 102 -2.94 15.53 -3.37
N LEU A 103 -3.24 14.31 -3.80
CA LEU A 103 -4.08 14.05 -4.95
C LEU A 103 -5.55 14.09 -4.49
N THR A 104 -6.37 14.92 -5.14
CA THR A 104 -7.79 15.05 -4.78
C THR A 104 -8.67 14.35 -5.80
N THR A 105 -9.67 13.61 -5.31
CA THR A 105 -10.66 12.91 -6.14
C THR A 105 -11.95 13.71 -6.34
N THR A 106 -12.00 14.96 -5.86
CA THR A 106 -13.20 15.81 -5.85
C THR A 106 -13.82 15.93 -7.24
N ASN A 107 -12.99 16.13 -8.27
CA ASN A 107 -13.47 16.27 -9.64
C ASN A 107 -14.10 15.00 -10.19
N ILE A 108 -13.49 13.83 -9.92
CA ILE A 108 -13.99 12.55 -10.44
C ILE A 108 -15.20 12.03 -9.65
N GLN A 109 -15.25 12.29 -8.34
CA GLN A 109 -16.43 12.02 -7.51
C GLN A 109 -17.63 12.87 -7.93
N ARG A 110 -17.40 14.14 -8.32
CA ARG A 110 -18.48 15.02 -8.79
C ARG A 110 -19.21 14.41 -9.99
N ILE A 111 -18.47 13.91 -10.96
CA ILE A 111 -19.00 13.44 -12.25
C ILE A 111 -19.36 11.95 -12.28
N SER A 112 -18.80 11.13 -11.38
CA SER A 112 -19.03 9.68 -11.37
C SER A 112 -19.71 9.22 -10.08
N LYS A 113 -20.98 8.81 -10.21
CA LYS A 113 -21.73 8.17 -9.12
C LYS A 113 -21.01 6.93 -8.59
N ARG A 114 -20.48 6.10 -9.49
CA ARG A 114 -19.71 4.90 -9.12
C ARG A 114 -18.49 5.24 -8.27
N MET A 115 -17.74 6.28 -8.64
CA MET A 115 -16.57 6.71 -7.86
C MET A 115 -16.95 7.29 -6.51
N ARG A 116 -18.11 7.93 -6.39
CA ARG A 116 -18.64 8.44 -5.12
C ARG A 116 -19.07 7.32 -4.17
N GLU A 117 -19.58 6.24 -4.74
CA GLU A 117 -20.13 5.07 -4.05
C GLU A 117 -19.10 3.93 -3.92
N LEU A 118 -17.84 4.16 -4.29
CA LEU A 118 -16.79 3.16 -4.13
C LEU A 118 -16.62 2.82 -2.66
N ASP A 119 -16.71 1.53 -2.37
CA ASP A 119 -16.43 1.02 -1.05
C ASP A 119 -14.98 1.36 -0.65
N PRO A 120 -14.75 1.74 0.61
CA PRO A 120 -13.42 1.90 1.13
C PRO A 120 -12.62 0.59 1.07
N ILE A 121 -11.37 0.67 0.59
CA ILE A 121 -10.44 -0.45 0.53
C ILE A 121 -10.34 -1.14 1.90
N GLY A 122 -10.50 -2.46 1.92
CA GLY A 122 -10.23 -3.28 3.11
C GLY A 122 -10.95 -4.62 3.10
N ARG A 123 -12.13 -4.73 2.47
CA ARG A 123 -12.82 -6.03 2.29
C ARG A 123 -12.15 -6.88 1.21
N GLU A 124 -11.43 -6.24 0.31
CA GLU A 124 -10.75 -6.87 -0.81
C GLU A 124 -9.46 -7.58 -0.36
N ALA A 125 -8.96 -7.33 0.86
CA ALA A 125 -7.74 -7.93 1.39
C ALA A 125 -7.76 -9.47 1.28
N GLU A 126 -8.91 -10.08 1.59
CA GLU A 126 -9.12 -11.52 1.45
C GLU A 126 -8.99 -11.99 0.00
N LEU A 127 -9.53 -11.23 -0.96
CA LEU A 127 -9.43 -11.56 -2.39
C LEU A 127 -7.98 -11.49 -2.87
N TRP A 128 -7.22 -10.48 -2.43
CA TRP A 128 -5.81 -10.36 -2.73
C TRP A 128 -5.01 -11.54 -2.17
N VAL A 129 -5.21 -11.88 -0.89
CA VAL A 129 -4.51 -13.00 -0.26
C VAL A 129 -4.86 -14.32 -0.95
N THR A 130 -6.14 -14.57 -1.22
CA THR A 130 -6.60 -15.76 -1.94
C THR A 130 -5.95 -15.88 -3.31
N TYR A 131 -5.91 -14.79 -4.07
CA TYR A 131 -5.28 -14.76 -5.38
C TYR A 131 -3.78 -15.09 -5.29
N TRP A 132 -3.05 -14.45 -4.38
CA TRP A 132 -1.60 -14.63 -4.27
C TRP A 132 -1.21 -16.01 -3.74
N VAL A 133 -1.92 -16.53 -2.73
CA VAL A 133 -1.71 -17.91 -2.23
C VAL A 133 -1.93 -18.92 -3.35
N ARG A 134 -2.97 -18.75 -4.17
CA ARG A 134 -3.22 -19.62 -5.33
C ARG A 134 -2.07 -19.60 -6.35
N HIS A 135 -1.33 -18.50 -6.47
CA HIS A 135 -0.22 -18.34 -7.42
C HIS A 135 1.17 -18.57 -6.78
N GLY A 136 1.22 -19.16 -5.59
CA GLY A 136 2.46 -19.61 -4.97
C GLY A 136 3.11 -18.59 -4.03
N LEU A 137 2.34 -17.66 -3.46
CA LEU A 137 2.74 -16.92 -2.27
C LEU A 137 2.80 -17.83 -1.03
#